data_AF-A0A0E0DF57-F1
#
_entry.id   AF-A0A0E0DF57-F1
#
_cell.length_a   1.000
_cell.length_b   1.000
_cell.length_c   1.000
_cell.angle_alpha   90.00
_cell.angle_beta   90.00
_cell.angle_gamma   90.00
#
_symmetry.space_group_name_H-M   'P 1'
#
loop_
_entity.id
_entity.type
_entity.pdbx_description
1 polymer ?
#
loop_
_entity_poly.entity_id
_entity_poly.type
_entity_poly.pdbx_seq_one_letter_code
_entity_poly.pdbx_strand_id
1 'polypeptide(L)'
;MDPTAPNSGDANGGAAADATAPSNTTVTLPPLTLRDVPLLPSAAAAATDPIPNPISRHPYFHPPATFYISPGDVSLRHAFFDLASASPFPLVAYRRAGPRAGVAVDPARARAAVVTCGGLCPGLNTVLRELVVGLRELYGVRDVFGVAAGYRGFYGPDADHVRLDPAAVDDWHKKGGTVLKTTRGGFDLNKIVDGIVARGSFGFQTAVEIAQQAIDAAHVEAVSAVNGIGLVKLMGRSTGHIALHATLSSRDVDCCLIPEVDFYLEGKGGLFEFLYERIKQKGHAVVVVAEGAVK
;
A
#
# COMPACT_ATOMS: atom_id res chain seq x y z
N MET A 1 61.80 63.35 -62.75
CA MET A 1 60.38 63.03 -63.05
C MET A 1 59.64 63.18 -61.74
N ASP A 2 58.83 64.22 -61.63
CA ASP A 2 57.87 64.43 -60.54
C ASP A 2 56.45 64.24 -61.15
N PRO A 3 55.31 64.01 -60.46
CA PRO A 3 54.97 63.93 -59.02
C PRO A 3 54.14 62.63 -58.70
N THR A 4 53.58 62.28 -57.52
CA THR A 4 52.49 62.92 -56.74
C THR A 4 52.30 62.24 -55.36
N ALA A 5 52.09 63.06 -54.33
CA ALA A 5 51.34 62.71 -53.11
C ALA A 5 49.82 63.04 -53.34
N PRO A 6 48.86 62.71 -52.44
CA PRO A 6 48.76 63.37 -51.13
C PRO A 6 48.28 62.53 -49.94
N ASN A 7 48.51 63.14 -48.77
CA ASN A 7 48.12 62.82 -47.40
C ASN A 7 46.64 63.19 -47.09
N SER A 8 46.04 62.56 -46.08
CA SER A 8 45.24 63.23 -45.03
C SER A 8 45.12 62.27 -43.83
N GLY A 9 45.66 62.55 -42.65
CA GLY A 9 45.11 63.48 -41.65
C GLY A 9 43.92 62.81 -40.93
N ASP A 10 43.73 62.75 -39.62
CA ASP A 10 44.36 63.34 -38.44
C ASP A 10 43.91 62.52 -37.21
N ALA A 11 44.47 62.91 -36.06
CA ALA A 11 44.49 62.21 -34.79
C ALA A 11 43.16 62.03 -34.02
N ASN A 12 43.25 61.08 -33.09
CA ASN A 12 42.70 61.07 -31.72
C ASN A 12 41.24 60.66 -31.49
N GLY A 13 41.10 59.61 -30.67
CA GLY A 13 39.86 59.24 -30.00
C GLY A 13 40.05 57.97 -29.20
N GLY A 14 40.66 58.07 -28.01
CA GLY A 14 40.60 56.98 -27.03
C GLY A 14 39.14 56.72 -26.65
N ALA A 15 38.70 55.48 -26.82
CA ALA A 15 37.48 54.96 -26.21
C ALA A 15 37.77 53.54 -25.75
N ALA A 16 37.35 53.28 -24.51
CA ALA A 16 37.72 52.16 -23.68
C ALA A 16 37.54 50.79 -24.34
N ALA A 17 38.43 49.86 -23.99
CA ALA A 17 38.22 48.45 -24.22
C ALA A 17 36.93 48.03 -23.50
N ASP A 18 35.86 47.83 -24.26
CA ASP A 18 34.59 47.34 -23.75
C ASP A 18 34.79 45.88 -23.32
N ALA A 19 34.77 45.65 -22.01
CA ALA A 19 34.84 44.33 -21.43
C ALA A 19 33.58 43.57 -21.84
N THR A 20 33.73 42.73 -22.86
CA THR A 20 32.61 42.00 -23.48
C THR A 20 31.97 41.11 -22.40
N ALA A 21 30.75 41.48 -22.00
CA ALA A 21 29.95 40.74 -21.03
C ALA A 21 29.82 39.26 -21.45
N PRO A 22 29.74 38.30 -20.51
CA PRO A 22 29.55 36.90 -20.86
C PRO A 22 28.27 36.77 -21.69
N SER A 23 28.40 36.35 -22.94
CA SER A 23 27.27 36.08 -23.82
C SER A 23 26.51 34.88 -23.24
N ASN A 24 25.40 35.15 -22.55
CA ASN A 24 24.52 34.10 -22.05
C ASN A 24 23.86 33.38 -23.24
N THR A 25 24.45 32.27 -23.66
CA THR A 25 23.83 31.37 -24.63
C THR A 25 22.68 30.64 -23.94
N THR A 26 21.44 31.00 -24.30
CA THR A 26 20.25 30.30 -23.81
C THR A 26 20.08 29.02 -24.61
N VAL A 27 20.17 27.87 -23.92
CA VAL A 27 19.96 26.55 -24.53
C VAL A 27 18.57 26.04 -24.16
N THR A 28 17.74 25.78 -25.17
CA THR A 28 16.40 25.22 -24.98
C THR A 28 16.46 23.69 -25.03
N LEU A 29 16.08 23.03 -23.94
CA LEU A 29 16.00 21.57 -23.91
C LEU A 29 14.74 21.06 -24.66
N PRO A 30 14.80 19.87 -25.29
CA PRO A 30 13.63 19.24 -25.90
C PRO A 30 12.58 18.84 -24.84
N PRO A 31 11.31 18.64 -25.23
CA PRO A 31 10.24 18.29 -24.31
C PRO A 31 10.54 17.00 -23.52
N LEU A 32 10.35 17.09 -22.20
CA LEU A 32 10.59 16.01 -21.24
C LEU A 32 9.41 15.04 -21.21
N THR A 33 9.68 13.76 -21.44
CA THR A 33 8.73 12.68 -21.19
C THR A 33 8.95 12.13 -19.78
N LEU A 34 8.03 12.44 -18.86
CA LEU A 34 8.01 11.83 -17.54
C LEU A 34 7.50 10.39 -17.64
N ARG A 35 8.30 9.44 -17.18
CA ARG A 35 7.88 8.05 -17.04
C ARG A 35 7.67 7.72 -15.57
N ASP A 36 6.45 7.31 -15.26
CA ASP A 36 6.14 6.70 -13.99
C ASP A 36 6.58 5.25 -14.01
N VAL A 37 7.29 4.82 -12.96
CA VAL A 37 7.53 3.40 -12.74
C VAL A 37 6.17 2.78 -12.43
N PRO A 38 5.80 1.64 -13.05
CA PRO A 38 4.55 0.93 -12.74
C PRO A 38 4.62 0.38 -11.31
N LEU A 39 4.43 1.27 -10.34
CA LEU A 39 4.05 0.95 -8.98
C LEU A 39 2.51 0.89 -8.94
N LEU A 40 1.95 0.31 -7.87
CA LEU A 40 0.50 0.18 -7.61
C LEU A 40 -0.31 1.24 -8.35
N PRO A 41 -1.36 0.87 -9.12
CA PRO A 41 -2.13 1.83 -9.89
C PRO A 41 -2.50 2.99 -8.97
N SER A 42 -2.11 4.21 -9.39
CA SER A 42 -2.31 5.45 -8.63
C SER A 42 -3.78 5.67 -8.18
N ALA A 43 -4.69 4.86 -8.71
CA ALA A 43 -6.10 4.78 -8.38
C ALA A 43 -6.42 4.37 -6.92
N ALA A 44 -5.65 3.49 -6.27
CA ALA A 44 -6.01 3.06 -4.90
C ALA A 44 -5.79 4.15 -3.83
N ALA A 45 -4.96 5.15 -4.14
CA ALA A 45 -4.69 6.31 -3.29
C ALA A 45 -5.43 7.59 -3.75
N ALA A 46 -6.22 7.51 -4.83
CA ALA A 46 -6.85 8.69 -5.45
C ALA A 46 -8.16 9.15 -4.77
N ALA A 47 -8.66 8.43 -3.77
CA ALA A 47 -9.97 8.70 -3.18
C ALA A 47 -9.94 9.45 -1.83
N THR A 48 -8.76 9.84 -1.32
CA THR A 48 -8.66 10.47 0.00
C THR A 48 -7.66 11.62 -0.02
N ASP A 49 -8.02 12.73 0.64
CA ASP A 49 -7.13 13.88 0.78
C ASP A 49 -5.82 13.46 1.47
N PRO A 50 -4.66 13.91 0.97
CA PRO A 50 -3.36 13.52 1.51
C PRO A 50 -3.21 13.98 2.95
N ILE A 51 -2.89 13.04 3.85
CA ILE A 51 -2.70 13.29 5.27
C ILE A 51 -1.31 13.89 5.49
N PRO A 52 -1.13 14.92 6.34
CA PRO A 52 0.19 15.45 6.65
C PRO A 52 1.16 14.35 7.12
N ASN A 53 2.36 14.33 6.57
CA ASN A 53 3.36 13.32 6.91
C ASN A 53 3.74 13.43 8.40
N PRO A 54 3.63 12.33 9.18
CA PRO A 54 3.95 12.32 10.63
C PRO A 54 5.34 12.85 10.97
N ILE A 55 6.31 12.67 10.07
CA ILE A 55 7.68 13.15 10.23
C ILE A 55 7.72 14.66 10.47
N SER A 56 6.77 15.43 9.93
CA SER A 56 6.70 16.89 10.11
C SER A 56 6.48 17.32 11.56
N ARG A 57 5.88 16.44 12.38
CA ARG A 57 5.56 16.68 13.80
C ARG A 57 6.34 15.75 14.73
N HIS A 58 7.39 15.10 14.22
CA HIS A 58 8.11 14.10 14.99
C HIS A 58 8.87 14.75 16.16
N PRO A 59 8.76 14.23 17.41
CA PRO A 59 9.33 14.88 18.60
C PRO A 59 10.86 15.00 18.57
N TYR A 60 11.53 14.05 17.91
CA TYR A 60 12.99 13.93 17.91
C TYR A 60 13.63 14.26 16.55
N PHE A 61 12.83 14.58 15.53
CA PHE A 61 13.34 14.80 14.18
C PHE A 61 12.63 16.00 13.54
N HIS A 62 13.41 17.05 13.26
CA HIS A 62 12.92 18.26 12.62
C HIS A 62 13.43 18.31 11.18
N PRO A 63 12.56 18.05 10.18
CA PRO A 63 12.99 18.05 8.79
C PRO A 63 13.31 19.47 8.31
N PRO A 64 14.44 19.70 7.60
CA PRO A 64 14.68 20.96 6.92
C PRO A 64 13.69 21.17 5.77
N ALA A 65 13.56 22.42 5.28
CA ALA A 65 12.63 22.76 4.20
C ALA A 65 12.86 21.95 2.90
N THR A 66 14.10 21.51 2.65
CA THR A 66 14.49 20.70 1.48
C THR A 66 14.34 19.19 1.68
N PHE A 67 13.80 18.75 2.83
CA PHE A 67 13.62 17.34 3.14
C PHE A 67 12.57 16.69 2.24
N TYR A 68 11.43 17.37 2.07
CA TYR A 68 10.32 16.85 1.28
C TYR A 68 10.56 17.05 -0.21
N ILE A 69 10.29 15.98 -0.96
CA ILE A 69 10.46 15.96 -2.40
C ILE A 69 9.13 16.33 -3.05
N SER A 70 9.19 17.28 -3.99
CA SER A 70 8.03 17.73 -4.75
C SER A 70 7.67 16.73 -5.86
N PRO A 71 6.43 16.72 -6.36
CA PRO A 71 6.07 15.97 -7.57
C PRO A 71 6.88 16.37 -8.81
N GLY A 72 7.44 17.59 -8.83
CA GLY A 72 8.29 18.10 -9.91
C GLY A 72 9.75 17.67 -9.82
N ASP A 73 10.18 17.07 -8.72
CA ASP A 73 11.56 16.63 -8.54
C ASP A 73 11.78 15.32 -9.32
N VAL A 74 12.51 15.43 -10.43
CA VAL A 74 12.75 14.32 -11.36
C VAL A 74 14.24 14.07 -11.57
N SER A 75 14.60 12.81 -11.80
CA SER A 75 15.92 12.39 -12.23
C SER A 75 15.91 12.16 -13.74
N LEU A 76 16.78 12.86 -14.46
CA LEU A 76 16.98 12.64 -15.89
C LEU A 76 17.71 11.31 -16.11
N ARG A 77 17.29 10.55 -17.12
CA ARG A 77 17.97 9.30 -17.52
C ARG A 77 19.35 9.60 -18.13
N HIS A 78 19.44 10.67 -18.89
CA HIS A 78 20.67 11.11 -19.55
C HIS A 78 20.97 12.54 -19.08
N ALA A 79 22.10 12.71 -18.38
CA ALA A 79 22.54 14.00 -17.84
C ALA A 79 23.52 14.75 -18.76
N PHE A 80 24.01 14.08 -19.81
CA PHE A 80 24.96 14.64 -20.78
C PHE A 80 24.27 14.83 -22.11
N PHE A 81 24.44 16.03 -22.67
CA PHE A 81 23.88 16.43 -23.95
C PHE A 81 25.00 16.88 -24.87
N ASP A 82 25.07 16.26 -26.04
CA ASP A 82 25.84 16.81 -27.15
C ASP A 82 24.99 17.91 -27.80
N LEU A 83 25.49 19.14 -27.77
CA LEU A 83 24.83 20.30 -28.37
C LEU A 83 25.06 20.38 -29.88
N ALA A 84 26.09 19.70 -30.40
CA ALA A 84 26.42 19.69 -31.83
C ALA A 84 25.63 18.62 -32.59
N SER A 85 25.19 17.56 -31.91
CA SER A 85 24.37 16.49 -32.46
C SER A 85 22.92 16.66 -32.02
N ALA A 86 22.00 16.83 -32.98
CA ALA A 86 20.58 16.77 -32.69
C ALA A 86 20.24 15.37 -32.15
N SER A 87 20.16 15.22 -30.83
CA SER A 87 19.87 13.94 -30.20
C SER A 87 18.54 13.40 -30.71
N PRO A 88 18.49 12.19 -31.30
CA PRO A 88 17.26 11.64 -31.90
C PRO A 88 16.29 11.07 -30.86
N PHE A 89 16.60 11.12 -29.55
CA PHE A 89 15.81 10.46 -28.51
C PHE A 89 15.09 11.47 -27.60
N PRO A 90 13.82 11.22 -27.23
CA PRO A 90 13.09 12.07 -26.30
C PRO A 90 13.77 12.06 -24.92
N LEU A 91 13.82 13.22 -24.28
CA LEU A 91 14.36 13.37 -22.94
C LEU A 91 13.47 12.58 -21.96
N VAL A 92 14.02 11.56 -21.30
CA VAL A 92 13.27 10.75 -20.33
C VAL A 92 13.66 11.12 -18.91
N ALA A 93 12.65 11.37 -18.08
CA ALA A 93 12.77 11.58 -16.64
C ALA A 93 12.02 10.53 -15.83
N TYR A 94 12.48 10.32 -14.60
CA TYR A 94 11.83 9.50 -13.57
C TYR A 94 11.54 10.34 -12.34
N ARG A 95 10.41 10.10 -11.67
CA ARG A 95 10.13 10.77 -10.38
C ARG A 95 11.16 10.35 -9.33
N ARG A 96 11.66 11.33 -8.56
CA ARG A 96 12.62 11.07 -7.48
C ARG A 96 11.93 10.43 -6.27
N ALA A 97 12.47 9.31 -5.78
CA ALA A 97 12.00 8.68 -4.54
C ALA A 97 12.43 9.50 -3.32
N GLY A 98 11.56 9.53 -2.30
CA GLY A 98 11.84 10.14 -0.99
C GLY A 98 10.59 10.67 -0.30
N PRO A 99 10.72 11.28 0.88
CA PRO A 99 9.59 11.65 1.72
C PRO A 99 8.72 12.72 1.04
N ARG A 100 7.40 12.57 1.15
CA ARG A 100 6.41 13.53 0.66
C ARG A 100 5.80 14.27 1.83
N ALA A 101 5.38 15.52 1.62
CA ALA A 101 4.72 16.32 2.64
C ALA A 101 3.38 15.71 3.08
N GLY A 102 2.71 14.99 2.16
CA GLY A 102 1.50 14.22 2.44
C GLY A 102 1.69 12.71 2.19
N VAL A 103 1.02 11.89 2.98
CA VAL A 103 0.95 10.43 2.85
C VAL A 103 -0.48 10.00 2.51
N ALA A 104 -0.60 8.93 1.73
CA ALA A 104 -1.90 8.40 1.30
C ALA A 104 -2.55 7.46 2.32
N VAL A 105 -1.78 6.92 3.27
CA VAL A 105 -2.23 5.94 4.24
C VAL A 105 -2.03 6.50 5.64
N ASP A 106 -3.07 6.47 6.46
CA ASP A 106 -3.00 6.80 7.88
C ASP A 106 -2.12 5.77 8.63
N PRO A 107 -0.96 6.17 9.17
CA PRO A 107 -0.07 5.25 9.87
C PRO A 107 -0.71 4.58 11.08
N ALA A 108 -1.64 5.24 11.77
CA ALA A 108 -2.28 4.69 12.97
C ALA A 108 -3.17 3.47 12.66
N ARG A 109 -3.64 3.38 11.40
CA ARG A 109 -4.48 2.32 10.84
C ARG A 109 -3.73 1.39 9.89
N ALA A 110 -2.49 1.74 9.53
CA ALA A 110 -1.67 0.96 8.62
C ALA A 110 -1.21 -0.34 9.30
N ARG A 111 -1.22 -1.43 8.52
CA ARG A 111 -0.54 -2.69 8.85
C ARG A 111 0.50 -2.95 7.79
N ALA A 112 1.74 -3.17 8.19
CA ALA A 112 2.85 -3.41 7.27
C ALA A 112 3.34 -4.85 7.41
N ALA A 113 3.56 -5.52 6.28
CA ALA A 113 4.21 -6.81 6.21
C ALA A 113 5.53 -6.69 5.43
N VAL A 114 6.62 -7.22 5.98
CA VAL A 114 7.95 -7.19 5.38
C VAL A 114 8.41 -8.64 5.14
N VAL A 115 8.92 -8.91 3.95
CA VAL A 115 9.32 -10.25 3.53
C VAL A 115 10.65 -10.19 2.78
N THR A 116 11.50 -11.20 2.98
CA THR A 116 12.71 -11.40 2.17
C THR A 116 12.57 -12.66 1.32
N CYS A 117 12.73 -12.50 0.01
CA CYS A 117 12.59 -13.59 -0.97
C CYS A 117 13.88 -13.77 -1.78
N GLY A 118 14.12 -14.98 -2.28
CA GLY A 118 15.24 -15.27 -3.18
C GLY A 118 16.56 -15.56 -2.46
N GLY A 119 17.67 -15.18 -3.10
CA GLY A 119 19.02 -15.42 -2.60
C GLY A 119 19.40 -14.52 -1.43
N LEU A 120 20.39 -14.96 -0.64
CA LEU A 120 20.94 -14.16 0.45
C LEU A 120 21.96 -13.16 -0.09
N CYS A 121 21.87 -11.93 0.39
CA CYS A 121 22.81 -10.86 0.12
C CYS A 121 23.20 -10.21 1.47
N PRO A 122 24.47 -9.81 1.67
CA PRO A 122 24.84 -9.01 2.84
C PRO A 122 23.97 -7.75 2.95
N GLY A 123 23.53 -7.43 4.16
CA GLY A 123 22.74 -6.21 4.44
C GLY A 123 21.22 -6.37 4.40
N LEU A 124 20.68 -7.55 4.06
CA LEU A 124 19.22 -7.79 4.14
C LEU A 124 18.65 -7.45 5.52
N ASN A 125 19.33 -7.90 6.57
CA ASN A 125 18.95 -7.60 7.94
C ASN A 125 19.03 -6.10 8.29
N THR A 126 19.99 -5.38 7.72
CA THR A 126 20.09 -3.93 7.88
C THR A 126 18.88 -3.25 7.24
N VAL A 127 18.51 -3.63 6.02
CA VAL A 127 17.31 -3.11 5.35
C VAL A 127 16.04 -3.40 6.16
N LEU A 128 15.89 -4.64 6.67
CA LEU A 128 14.76 -5.02 7.52
C LEU A 128 14.67 -4.16 8.79
N ARG A 129 15.80 -3.96 9.47
CA ARG A 129 15.88 -3.12 10.67
C ARG A 129 15.46 -1.68 10.36
N GLU A 130 16.05 -1.06 9.34
CA GLU A 130 15.75 0.34 9.01
C GLU A 130 14.30 0.53 8.54
N LEU A 131 13.71 -0.45 7.85
CA LEU A 131 12.29 -0.44 7.50
C LEU A 131 11.40 -0.48 8.75
N VAL A 132 11.66 -1.41 9.67
CA VAL A 132 10.87 -1.57 10.90
C VAL A 132 11.00 -0.33 11.79
N VAL A 133 12.22 0.16 12.00
CA VAL A 133 12.48 1.38 12.78
C VAL A 133 11.81 2.58 12.12
N GLY A 134 11.96 2.75 10.80
CA GLY A 134 11.32 3.85 10.07
C GLY A 134 9.80 3.83 10.18
N LEU A 135 9.17 2.66 10.00
CA LEU A 135 7.72 2.51 10.11
C LEU A 135 7.22 2.81 11.53
N ARG A 136 7.90 2.28 12.56
CA ARG A 136 7.47 2.39 13.97
C ARG A 136 7.78 3.76 14.57
N GLU A 137 9.02 4.21 14.46
CA GLU A 137 9.49 5.43 15.13
C GLU A 137 9.15 6.67 14.29
N LEU A 138 9.46 6.69 12.99
CA LEU A 138 9.27 7.91 12.17
C LEU A 138 7.81 8.11 11.72
N TYR A 139 7.11 7.03 11.39
CA TYR A 139 5.75 7.09 10.85
C TYR A 139 4.66 6.72 11.87
N GLY A 140 4.99 6.02 12.97
CA GLY A 140 4.01 5.63 13.99
C GLY A 140 3.14 4.42 13.64
N VAL A 141 3.55 3.60 12.68
CA VAL A 141 2.83 2.38 12.27
C VAL A 141 2.93 1.32 13.36
N ARG A 142 1.83 1.03 14.05
CA ARG A 142 1.86 0.14 15.23
C ARG A 142 1.99 -1.34 14.89
N ASP A 143 1.47 -1.75 13.74
CA ASP A 143 1.39 -3.15 13.36
C ASP A 143 2.35 -3.45 12.21
N VAL A 144 3.55 -3.90 12.55
CA VAL A 144 4.57 -4.33 11.59
C VAL A 144 4.83 -5.82 11.78
N PHE A 145 4.78 -6.58 10.69
CA PHE A 145 4.95 -8.03 10.69
C PHE A 145 6.09 -8.43 9.75
N GLY A 146 6.91 -9.39 10.17
CA GLY A 146 7.88 -10.09 9.34
C GLY A 146 7.31 -11.41 8.87
N VAL A 147 7.27 -11.63 7.56
CA VAL A 147 6.84 -12.90 6.95
C VAL A 147 8.06 -13.76 6.72
N ALA A 148 8.11 -14.90 7.39
CA ALA A 148 9.23 -15.82 7.33
C ALA A 148 9.21 -16.67 6.06
N ALA A 149 10.39 -17.18 5.66
CA ALA A 149 10.52 -18.13 4.55
C ALA A 149 9.94 -17.64 3.20
N GLY A 150 10.14 -16.36 2.88
CA GLY A 150 9.77 -15.77 1.59
C GLY A 150 8.26 -15.79 1.34
N TYR A 151 7.86 -15.96 0.06
CA TYR A 151 6.44 -15.92 -0.32
C TYR A 151 5.60 -17.03 0.31
N ARG A 152 6.22 -18.15 0.68
CA ARG A 152 5.51 -19.28 1.32
C ARG A 152 4.98 -18.92 2.70
N GLY A 153 5.63 -17.98 3.38
CA GLY A 153 5.20 -17.54 4.71
C GLY A 153 3.80 -16.98 4.72
N PHE A 154 3.36 -16.27 3.66
CA PHE A 154 2.03 -15.64 3.61
C PHE A 154 0.87 -16.63 3.78
N TYR A 155 1.01 -17.84 3.23
CA TYR A 155 0.03 -18.93 3.35
C TYR A 155 0.56 -20.08 4.23
N GLY A 156 1.61 -19.80 5.00
CA GLY A 156 2.17 -20.70 6.01
C GLY A 156 1.43 -20.60 7.35
N PRO A 157 1.84 -21.40 8.34
CA PRO A 157 1.33 -21.32 9.71
C PRO A 157 1.53 -19.93 10.34
N ASP A 158 0.76 -19.63 11.39
CA ASP A 158 0.83 -18.33 12.09
C ASP A 158 2.20 -18.02 12.66
N ALA A 159 2.97 -19.06 13.03
CA ALA A 159 4.35 -18.92 13.51
C ALA A 159 5.30 -18.28 12.49
N ASP A 160 4.96 -18.30 11.20
CA ASP A 160 5.76 -17.64 10.15
C ASP A 160 5.50 -16.13 10.07
N HIS A 161 4.57 -15.59 10.87
CA HIS A 161 4.25 -14.16 10.92
C HIS A 161 4.68 -13.58 12.26
N VAL A 162 5.86 -12.98 12.28
CA VAL A 162 6.46 -12.46 13.52
C VAL A 162 6.15 -10.99 13.65
N ARG A 163 5.56 -10.56 14.77
CA ARG A 163 5.40 -9.13 15.06
C ARG A 163 6.78 -8.51 15.26
N LEU A 164 7.06 -7.42 14.55
CA LEU A 164 8.33 -6.71 14.61
C LEU A 164 8.16 -5.37 15.31
N ASP A 165 9.10 -5.07 16.20
CA ASP A 165 9.29 -3.77 16.81
C ASP A 165 10.79 -3.41 16.79
N PRO A 166 11.16 -2.14 17.06
CA PRO A 166 12.55 -1.71 17.03
C PRO A 166 13.49 -2.50 17.95
N ALA A 167 12.98 -3.01 19.08
CA ALA A 167 13.78 -3.82 20.00
C ALA A 167 14.05 -5.21 19.42
N ALA A 168 13.06 -5.82 18.76
CA ALA A 168 13.18 -7.12 18.13
C ALA A 168 14.22 -7.13 16.99
N VAL A 169 14.41 -6.00 16.30
CA VAL A 169 15.34 -5.87 15.17
C VAL A 169 16.67 -5.20 15.50
N ASP A 170 16.91 -4.82 16.76
CA ASP A 170 18.01 -3.91 17.12
C ASP A 170 19.38 -4.44 16.66
N ASP A 171 19.65 -5.72 16.89
CA ASP A 171 20.93 -6.37 16.58
C ASP A 171 20.99 -7.03 15.20
N TRP A 172 19.92 -6.93 14.39
CA TRP A 172 19.82 -7.67 13.13
C TRP A 172 20.92 -7.26 12.14
N HIS A 173 21.28 -5.99 12.09
CA HIS A 173 22.36 -5.47 11.25
C HIS A 173 23.74 -6.11 11.52
N LYS A 174 23.94 -6.75 12.69
CA LYS A 174 25.17 -7.47 13.04
C LYS A 174 25.14 -8.94 12.58
N LYS A 175 24.01 -9.43 12.08
CA LYS A 175 23.79 -10.83 11.68
C LYS A 175 23.87 -10.97 10.16
N GLY A 176 24.59 -11.99 9.68
CA GLY A 176 24.60 -12.38 8.27
C GLY A 176 23.27 -12.99 7.81
N GLY A 177 23.04 -13.01 6.49
CA GLY A 177 21.82 -13.57 5.91
C GLY A 177 20.57 -12.73 6.18
N THR A 178 19.44 -13.40 6.42
CA THR A 178 18.15 -12.78 6.80
C THR A 178 17.54 -13.54 7.98
N VAL A 179 17.20 -12.84 9.07
CA VAL A 179 16.59 -13.43 10.27
C VAL A 179 15.22 -14.02 9.94
N LEU A 180 14.48 -13.43 8.99
CA LEU A 180 13.19 -13.93 8.53
C LEU A 180 13.31 -15.22 7.71
N LYS A 181 14.52 -15.69 7.36
CA LYS A 181 14.76 -16.76 6.39
C LYS A 181 14.21 -16.38 5.00
N THR A 182 14.61 -17.11 3.98
CA THR A 182 14.18 -16.85 2.60
C THR A 182 14.02 -18.16 1.85
N THR A 183 13.16 -18.16 0.84
CA THR A 183 13.02 -19.26 -0.11
C THR A 183 13.07 -18.73 -1.53
N ARG A 184 13.50 -19.59 -2.47
CA ARG A 184 13.34 -19.35 -3.90
C ARG A 184 11.98 -19.91 -4.35
N GLY A 185 11.25 -19.15 -5.16
CA GLY A 185 9.92 -19.53 -5.63
C GLY A 185 8.82 -19.40 -4.57
N GLY A 186 7.69 -20.10 -4.79
CA GLY A 186 6.54 -20.07 -3.88
C GLY A 186 5.62 -18.86 -4.03
N PHE A 187 5.82 -18.06 -5.08
CA PHE A 187 4.90 -16.98 -5.42
C PHE A 187 3.60 -17.56 -5.98
N ASP A 188 2.51 -17.31 -5.27
CA ASP A 188 1.15 -17.67 -5.67
C ASP A 188 0.27 -16.48 -5.28
N LEU A 189 -0.17 -15.72 -6.27
CA LEU A 189 -0.84 -14.44 -6.07
C LEU A 189 -2.08 -14.60 -5.18
N ASN A 190 -2.92 -15.60 -5.48
CA ASN A 190 -4.17 -15.81 -4.77
C ASN A 190 -3.90 -16.18 -3.31
N LYS A 191 -3.02 -17.15 -3.06
CA LYS A 191 -2.68 -17.55 -1.68
C LYS A 191 -2.04 -16.44 -0.86
N ILE A 192 -1.22 -15.59 -1.49
CA ILE A 192 -0.60 -14.45 -0.80
C ILE A 192 -1.67 -13.43 -0.44
N VAL A 193 -2.55 -13.07 -1.37
CA VAL A 193 -3.64 -12.12 -1.13
C VAL A 193 -4.59 -12.66 -0.08
N ASP A 194 -4.99 -13.94 -0.18
CA ASP A 194 -5.85 -14.60 0.80
C ASP A 194 -5.19 -14.64 2.18
N GLY A 195 -3.89 -14.93 2.25
CA GLY A 195 -3.11 -14.90 3.49
C GLY A 195 -3.08 -13.50 4.13
N ILE A 196 -2.89 -12.45 3.32
CA ILE A 196 -2.93 -11.05 3.78
C ILE A 196 -4.35 -10.70 4.26
N VAL A 197 -5.39 -11.10 3.54
CA VAL A 197 -6.80 -10.84 3.87
C VAL A 197 -7.20 -11.55 5.16
N ALA A 198 -6.92 -12.84 5.27
CA ALA A 198 -7.26 -13.67 6.44
C ALA A 198 -6.58 -13.15 7.72
N ARG A 199 -5.37 -12.61 7.60
CA ARG A 199 -4.58 -12.07 8.72
C ARG A 199 -4.85 -10.58 8.97
N GLY A 200 -5.80 -10.01 8.22
CA GLY A 200 -6.30 -8.66 8.39
C GLY A 200 -6.07 -7.82 7.16
N SER A 201 -6.94 -7.98 6.16
CA SER A 201 -7.28 -6.84 5.31
C SER A 201 -7.88 -5.73 6.18
N PHE A 202 -7.63 -4.48 5.78
CA PHE A 202 -8.22 -3.33 6.44
C PHE A 202 -9.74 -3.51 6.49
N GLY A 203 -10.32 -3.30 7.67
CA GLY A 203 -11.77 -3.38 7.88
C GLY A 203 -12.36 -4.78 8.00
N PHE A 204 -11.62 -5.89 7.81
CA PHE A 204 -12.19 -7.23 7.99
C PHE A 204 -12.65 -7.48 9.43
N GLN A 205 -11.78 -7.23 10.42
CA GLN A 205 -12.13 -7.39 11.83
C GLN A 205 -13.28 -6.46 12.24
N THR A 206 -13.24 -5.19 11.79
CA THR A 206 -14.34 -4.24 12.00
C THR A 206 -15.64 -4.73 11.36
N ALA A 207 -15.59 -5.30 10.15
CA ALA A 207 -16.78 -5.85 9.50
C ALA A 207 -17.34 -7.06 10.26
N VAL A 208 -16.49 -7.92 10.83
CA VAL A 208 -16.91 -9.03 11.69
C VAL A 208 -17.51 -8.52 13.00
N GLU A 209 -16.92 -7.52 13.65
CA GLU A 209 -17.44 -6.89 14.87
C GLU A 209 -18.82 -6.25 14.63
N ILE A 210 -18.98 -5.49 13.54
CA ILE A 210 -20.26 -4.88 13.16
C ILE A 210 -21.29 -5.96 12.77
N ALA A 211 -20.86 -7.03 12.10
CA ALA A 211 -21.72 -8.16 11.79
C ALA A 211 -22.25 -8.87 13.05
N GLN A 212 -21.41 -9.06 14.08
CA GLN A 212 -21.83 -9.62 15.36
C GLN A 212 -22.90 -8.74 16.02
N GLN A 213 -22.71 -7.43 16.07
CA GLN A 213 -23.72 -6.50 16.62
C GLN A 213 -25.06 -6.62 15.89
N ALA A 214 -25.05 -6.80 14.57
CA ALA A 214 -26.26 -7.01 13.78
C ALA A 214 -26.92 -8.37 14.08
N ILE A 215 -26.13 -9.42 14.28
CA ILE A 215 -26.60 -10.76 14.69
C ILE A 215 -27.25 -10.69 16.07
N ASP A 216 -26.61 -10.04 17.04
CA ASP A 216 -27.12 -9.92 18.41
C ASP A 216 -28.46 -9.19 18.43
N ALA A 217 -28.59 -8.10 17.65
CA ALA A 217 -29.85 -7.38 17.48
C ALA A 217 -30.93 -8.28 16.85
N ALA A 218 -30.60 -9.00 15.77
CA ALA A 218 -31.54 -9.91 15.12
C ALA A 218 -31.99 -11.06 16.03
N HIS A 219 -31.11 -11.54 16.91
CA HIS A 219 -31.45 -12.55 17.90
C HIS A 219 -32.47 -12.02 18.92
N VAL A 220 -32.24 -10.83 19.48
CA VAL A 220 -33.18 -10.19 20.43
C VAL A 220 -34.57 -10.01 19.80
N GLU A 221 -34.64 -9.59 18.54
CA GLU A 221 -35.90 -9.46 17.81
C GLU A 221 -36.56 -10.82 17.55
N ALA A 222 -35.78 -11.83 17.14
CA ALA A 222 -36.29 -13.18 16.86
C ALA A 222 -36.88 -13.84 18.12
N VAL A 223 -36.26 -13.65 19.29
CA VAL A 223 -36.73 -14.18 20.57
C VAL A 223 -37.99 -13.46 21.06
N SER A 224 -38.14 -12.18 20.72
CA SER A 224 -39.27 -11.35 21.16
C SER A 224 -40.57 -11.64 20.41
N ALA A 225 -40.50 -12.28 19.25
CA ALA A 225 -41.66 -12.67 18.46
C ALA A 225 -41.97 -14.18 18.58
N VAL A 226 -43.25 -14.53 18.69
CA VAL A 226 -43.67 -15.94 18.64
C VAL A 226 -43.36 -16.51 17.26
N ASN A 227 -42.53 -17.57 17.21
CA ASN A 227 -42.02 -18.17 15.98
C ASN A 227 -41.18 -17.17 15.14
N GLY A 228 -40.48 -16.25 15.81
CA GLY A 228 -39.67 -15.22 15.16
C GLY A 228 -38.45 -15.76 14.42
N ILE A 229 -38.13 -15.15 13.27
CA ILE A 229 -36.93 -15.47 12.49
C ILE A 229 -36.11 -14.19 12.30
N GLY A 230 -34.89 -14.17 12.84
CA GLY A 230 -33.92 -13.11 12.62
C GLY A 230 -33.07 -13.41 11.41
N LEU A 231 -33.16 -12.61 10.35
CA LEU A 231 -32.37 -12.80 9.12
C LEU A 231 -31.36 -11.66 8.96
N VAL A 232 -30.07 -11.98 8.91
CA VAL A 232 -28.98 -11.00 8.82
C VAL A 232 -28.21 -11.20 7.52
N LYS A 233 -28.29 -10.21 6.63
CA LYS A 233 -27.49 -10.19 5.40
C LYS A 233 -26.13 -9.56 5.65
N LEU A 234 -25.06 -10.30 5.39
CA LEU A 234 -23.68 -9.85 5.54
C LEU A 234 -22.96 -9.74 4.19
N MET A 235 -21.84 -9.02 4.19
CA MET A 235 -20.94 -8.90 3.03
C MET A 235 -20.33 -10.27 2.69
N GLY A 236 -20.09 -10.54 1.41
CA GLY A 236 -19.51 -11.82 0.97
C GLY A 236 -19.96 -12.26 -0.42
N ARG A 237 -19.60 -11.50 -1.46
CA ARG A 237 -20.00 -11.74 -2.87
C ARG A 237 -19.52 -13.09 -3.41
N SER A 238 -18.26 -13.43 -3.16
CA SER A 238 -17.63 -14.62 -3.74
C SER A 238 -17.10 -15.57 -2.67
N THR A 239 -16.84 -15.05 -1.47
CA THR A 239 -16.41 -15.82 -0.31
C THR A 239 -17.19 -15.39 0.93
N GLY A 240 -17.51 -16.35 1.79
CA GLY A 240 -18.35 -16.18 2.98
C GLY A 240 -17.58 -15.87 4.26
N HIS A 241 -16.32 -15.43 4.21
CA HIS A 241 -15.48 -15.28 5.40
C HIS A 241 -16.10 -14.40 6.49
N ILE A 242 -16.67 -13.24 6.16
CA ILE A 242 -17.28 -12.36 7.16
C ILE A 242 -18.47 -13.07 7.83
N ALA A 243 -19.34 -13.70 7.04
CA ALA A 243 -20.50 -14.42 7.55
C ALA A 243 -20.13 -15.62 8.42
N LEU A 244 -19.13 -16.40 7.99
CA LEU A 244 -18.63 -17.55 8.73
C LEU A 244 -17.96 -17.14 10.04
N HIS A 245 -17.06 -16.15 10.02
CA HIS A 245 -16.36 -15.68 11.22
C HIS A 245 -17.31 -15.00 12.22
N ALA A 246 -18.27 -14.21 11.73
CA ALA A 246 -19.31 -13.63 12.59
C ALA A 246 -20.15 -14.72 13.23
N THR A 247 -20.61 -15.71 12.43
CA THR A 247 -21.38 -16.86 12.93
C THR A 247 -20.62 -17.68 13.96
N LEU A 248 -19.36 -18.03 13.70
CA LEU A 248 -18.56 -18.83 14.65
C LEU A 248 -18.26 -18.08 15.96
N SER A 249 -18.30 -16.75 15.92
CA SER A 249 -18.09 -15.91 17.09
C SER A 249 -19.39 -15.62 17.86
N SER A 250 -20.54 -15.77 17.21
CA SER A 250 -21.87 -15.59 17.80
C SER A 250 -22.45 -16.95 18.21
N ARG A 251 -23.00 -17.06 19.42
CA ARG A 251 -23.59 -18.33 19.90
C ARG A 251 -25.03 -18.54 19.42
N ASP A 252 -25.62 -17.51 18.85
CA ASP A 252 -27.06 -17.42 18.67
C ASP A 252 -27.53 -17.70 17.23
N VAL A 253 -26.58 -17.88 16.31
CA VAL A 253 -26.86 -18.20 14.90
C VAL A 253 -27.16 -19.69 14.75
N ASP A 254 -28.32 -20.02 14.20
CA ASP A 254 -28.71 -21.42 13.95
C ASP A 254 -28.30 -21.91 12.56
N CYS A 255 -28.20 -21.01 11.58
CA CYS A 255 -27.81 -21.35 10.21
C CYS A 255 -27.00 -20.21 9.56
N CYS A 256 -25.92 -20.55 8.87
CA CYS A 256 -25.13 -19.62 8.07
C CYS A 256 -25.05 -20.08 6.61
N LEU A 257 -25.47 -19.21 5.69
CA LEU A 257 -25.46 -19.45 4.25
C LEU A 257 -24.30 -18.70 3.62
N ILE A 258 -23.42 -19.41 2.92
CA ILE A 258 -22.19 -18.87 2.31
C ILE A 258 -22.10 -19.28 0.83
N PRO A 259 -21.48 -18.45 -0.05
CA PRO A 259 -21.38 -18.72 -1.49
C PRO A 259 -20.64 -20.01 -1.88
N GLU A 260 -19.88 -20.60 -0.94
CA GLU A 260 -19.12 -21.83 -1.12
C GLU A 260 -19.97 -23.10 -0.94
N VAL A 261 -21.15 -23.01 -0.31
CA VAL A 261 -21.98 -24.18 -0.01
C VAL A 261 -23.35 -24.00 -0.67
N ASP A 262 -23.65 -24.86 -1.63
CA ASP A 262 -24.96 -24.89 -2.28
C ASP A 262 -26.06 -25.28 -1.29
N PHE A 263 -27.19 -24.57 -1.36
CA PHE A 263 -28.38 -24.88 -0.58
C PHE A 263 -29.63 -24.74 -1.44
N TYR A 264 -30.72 -25.35 -0.99
CA TYR A 264 -32.04 -25.24 -1.60
C TYR A 264 -33.06 -24.88 -0.53
N LEU A 265 -34.08 -24.12 -0.92
CA LEU A 265 -35.10 -23.63 0.01
C LEU A 265 -36.08 -24.74 0.39
N GLU A 266 -36.61 -25.45 -0.60
CA GLU A 266 -37.67 -26.43 -0.48
C GLU A 266 -37.19 -27.84 -0.81
N GLY A 267 -37.76 -28.85 -0.15
CA GLY A 267 -37.41 -30.25 -0.33
C GLY A 267 -36.75 -30.85 0.90
N LYS A 268 -36.54 -32.17 0.85
CA LYS A 268 -36.02 -32.93 2.00
C LYS A 268 -34.57 -32.57 2.28
N GLY A 269 -34.30 -31.93 3.41
CA GLY A 269 -33.00 -31.37 3.82
C GLY A 269 -32.81 -29.91 3.44
N GLY A 270 -33.87 -29.23 2.99
CA GLY A 270 -33.84 -27.83 2.58
C GLY A 270 -33.90 -26.86 3.76
N LEU A 271 -33.61 -25.58 3.48
CA LEU A 271 -33.59 -24.53 4.51
C LEU A 271 -34.93 -24.41 5.24
N PHE A 272 -36.07 -24.51 4.54
CA PHE A 272 -37.39 -24.38 5.17
C PHE A 272 -37.73 -25.54 6.10
N GLU A 273 -37.36 -26.77 5.76
CA GLU A 273 -37.55 -27.93 6.64
C GLU A 273 -36.71 -27.77 7.91
N PHE A 274 -35.44 -27.37 7.75
CA PHE A 274 -34.56 -27.07 8.89
C PHE A 274 -35.16 -25.98 9.80
N LEU A 275 -35.58 -24.85 9.22
CA LEU A 275 -36.13 -23.74 10.00
C LEU A 275 -37.43 -24.13 10.72
N TYR A 276 -38.30 -24.90 10.07
CA TYR A 276 -39.54 -25.37 10.68
C TYR A 276 -39.28 -26.23 11.92
N GLU A 277 -38.32 -27.17 11.84
CA GLU A 277 -37.92 -27.98 12.99
C GLU A 277 -37.23 -27.15 14.09
N ARG A 278 -36.39 -26.18 13.72
CA ARG A 278 -35.76 -25.28 14.70
C ARG A 278 -36.76 -24.42 15.45
N ILE A 279 -37.75 -23.86 14.76
CA ILE A 279 -38.79 -23.04 15.38
C ILE A 279 -39.68 -23.89 16.31
N LYS A 280 -40.02 -25.12 15.93
CA LYS A 280 -40.74 -26.04 16.83
C LYS A 280 -39.97 -26.35 18.12
N GLN A 281 -38.65 -26.44 18.03
CA GLN A 281 -37.79 -26.79 19.17
C GLN A 281 -37.45 -25.60 20.07
N LYS A 282 -37.09 -24.45 19.48
CA LYS A 282 -36.59 -23.26 20.18
C LYS A 282 -37.58 -22.09 20.24
N GLY A 283 -38.66 -22.11 19.46
CA GLY A 283 -39.62 -21.01 19.31
C GLY A 283 -39.14 -19.84 18.46
N HIS A 284 -37.87 -19.85 17.99
CA HIS A 284 -37.26 -18.82 17.15
C HIS A 284 -36.09 -19.42 16.36
N ALA A 285 -35.58 -18.68 15.37
CA ALA A 285 -34.35 -19.03 14.65
C ALA A 285 -33.58 -17.79 14.18
N VAL A 286 -32.25 -17.85 14.14
CA VAL A 286 -31.40 -16.81 13.54
C VAL A 286 -30.63 -17.37 12.35
N VAL A 287 -30.72 -16.67 11.21
CA VAL A 287 -30.08 -17.04 9.95
C VAL A 287 -29.18 -15.92 9.48
N VAL A 288 -27.91 -16.26 9.25
CA VAL A 288 -26.93 -15.35 8.65
C VAL A 288 -26.74 -15.72 7.19
N VAL A 289 -26.78 -14.73 6.29
CA VAL A 289 -26.69 -14.94 4.85
C VAL A 289 -25.63 -14.03 4.25
N ALA A 290 -24.58 -14.60 3.68
CA ALA A 290 -23.64 -13.84 2.85
C ALA A 290 -24.34 -13.39 1.55
N GLU A 291 -24.08 -12.17 1.08
CA GLU A 291 -24.74 -11.62 -0.11
C GLU A 291 -24.62 -12.50 -1.37
N GLY A 292 -23.52 -13.26 -1.50
CA GLY A 292 -23.27 -14.17 -2.62
C GLY A 292 -23.83 -15.57 -2.46
N ALA A 293 -24.50 -15.88 -1.35
CA ALA A 293 -25.01 -17.22 -1.07
C ALA A 293 -26.16 -17.60 -2.01
N VAL A 294 -26.95 -16.63 -2.48
CA VAL A 294 -28.04 -16.88 -3.42
C VAL A 294 -27.48 -16.78 -4.84
N LYS A 295 -27.31 -17.93 -5.50
CA LYS A 295 -27.03 -18.04 -6.94
C LYS A 295 -28.25 -18.57 -7.67
#